data_AF-A0AAW5L8S2-F1
#
_entry.id   AF-A0AAW5L8S2-F1
#
_cell.length_a   1.000
_cell.length_b   1.000
_cell.length_c   1.000
_cell.angle_alpha   90.00
_cell.angle_beta   90.00
_cell.angle_gamma   90.00
#
_symmetry.space_group_name_H-M   'P 1'
#
loop_
_entity.id
_entity.type
_entity.pdbx_description
1 polymer ?
#
loop_
_entity_poly.entity_id
_entity_poly.type
_entity_poly.pdbx_seq_one_letter_code
_entity_poly.pdbx_strand_id
1 'polypeptide(L)'
;YYYHFSILKALNEKWPVESLDLMISDAISYFKSQELWKDVQSYAEELAVKWYDVGNEGKASRYFYMSYEAKKILKKRGSLK
;
A
#
# COMPACT_ATOMS: atom_id res chain seq x y z
N TYR A 1 -12.64 6.97 -3.60
CA TYR A 1 -12.46 6.94 -5.07
C TYR A 1 -11.28 7.76 -5.56
N TYR A 2 -11.08 9.01 -5.13
CA TYR A 2 -9.94 9.85 -5.57
C TYR A 2 -8.58 9.13 -5.49
N TYR A 3 -8.22 8.60 -4.32
CA TYR A 3 -6.93 7.91 -4.14
C TYR A 3 -6.75 6.71 -5.06
N HIS A 4 -7.76 5.85 -5.22
CA HIS A 4 -7.67 4.69 -6.12
C HIS A 4 -7.38 5.11 -7.57
N PHE A 5 -8.11 6.11 -8.08
CA PHE A 5 -7.93 6.58 -9.44
C PHE A 5 -6.55 7.24 -9.64
N SER A 6 -6.13 8.09 -8.69
CA SER A 6 -4.82 8.73 -8.74
C SER A 6 -3.67 7.73 -8.73
N ILE A 7 -3.75 6.69 -7.88
CA ILE A 7 -2.73 5.63 -7.83
C ILE A 7 -2.71 4.84 -9.14
N LEU A 8 -3.87 4.40 -9.64
CA LEU A 8 -3.95 3.67 -10.91
C LEU A 8 -3.39 4.48 -12.08
N LYS A 9 -3.69 5.77 -12.13
CA LYS A 9 -3.13 6.68 -13.13
C LYS A 9 -1.60 6.76 -13.02
N ALA A 10 -1.07 6.98 -11.82
CA ALA A 10 0.38 7.07 -11.60
C ALA A 10 1.13 5.76 -11.93
N LEU A 11 0.52 4.60 -11.62
CA LEU A 11 1.06 3.30 -12.00
C LEU A 11 1.08 3.10 -13.52
N ASN A 12 -0.01 3.46 -14.22
CA ASN A 12 -0.08 3.38 -15.68
C ASN A 12 0.90 4.33 -16.38
N GLU A 13 1.08 5.53 -15.82
CA GLU A 13 2.07 6.51 -16.30
C GLU A 13 3.51 6.18 -15.87
N LYS A 14 3.72 5.05 -15.17
CA LYS A 14 5.03 4.55 -14.74
C LYS A 14 5.84 5.61 -13.98
N TRP A 15 5.18 6.30 -13.06
CA TRP A 15 5.85 7.28 -12.21
C TRP A 15 7.03 6.64 -11.45
N PRO A 16 8.08 7.41 -11.15
CA PRO A 16 9.18 6.95 -10.29
C PRO A 16 8.64 6.43 -8.96
N VAL A 17 9.31 5.43 -8.40
CA VAL A 17 8.88 4.82 -7.14
C VAL A 17 8.84 5.82 -5.99
N GLU A 18 9.69 6.84 -6.00
CA GLU A 18 9.71 7.95 -5.05
C GLU A 18 8.40 8.77 -5.11
N SER A 19 7.91 9.05 -6.32
CA SER A 19 6.66 9.80 -6.50
C SER A 19 5.44 8.95 -6.13
N LEU A 20 5.49 7.65 -6.45
CA LEU A 20 4.49 6.68 -6.00
C LEU A 20 4.47 6.57 -4.48
N ASP A 21 5.64 6.54 -3.82
CA ASP A 21 5.80 6.43 -2.37
C ASP A 21 5.10 7.56 -1.62
N LEU A 22 5.28 8.81 -2.09
CA LEU A 22 4.60 9.98 -1.51
C LEU A 22 3.09 9.87 -1.64
N MET A 23 2.58 9.63 -2.86
CA MET A 23 1.15 9.55 -3.13
C MET A 23 0.48 8.38 -2.39
N ILE A 24 1.09 7.20 -2.43
CA ILE A 24 0.55 5.99 -1.80
C ILE A 24 0.64 6.09 -0.28
N SER A 25 1.65 6.75 0.29
CA SER A 25 1.73 6.97 1.75
C SER A 25 0.57 7.83 2.27
N ASP A 26 0.21 8.89 1.53
CA ASP A 26 -0.94 9.73 1.86
C ASP A 26 -2.25 8.93 1.74
N ALA A 27 -2.38 8.15 0.66
CA ALA A 27 -3.53 7.28 0.47
C ALA A 27 -3.66 6.22 1.57
N ILE A 28 -2.56 5.58 1.98
CA ILE A 28 -2.52 4.60 3.07
C ILE A 28 -2.97 5.26 4.38
N SER A 29 -2.53 6.47 4.67
CA SER A 29 -2.94 7.20 5.87
C SER A 29 -4.44 7.47 5.88
N TYR A 30 -4.99 7.88 4.73
CA TYR A 30 -6.44 8.02 4.54
C TYR A 30 -7.17 6.67 4.73
N PHE A 31 -6.74 5.60 4.06
CA PHE A 31 -7.39 4.29 4.16
C PHE A 31 -7.36 3.72 5.57
N LYS A 32 -6.27 3.92 6.32
CA LYS A 32 -6.20 3.55 7.74
C LYS A 32 -7.26 4.28 8.57
N SER A 33 -7.44 5.58 8.34
CA SER A 33 -8.47 6.38 9.06
C SER A 33 -9.90 5.92 8.78
N GLN A 34 -10.14 5.35 7.60
CA GLN A 34 -11.44 4.81 7.17
C GLN A 34 -11.56 3.30 7.45
N GLU A 35 -10.57 2.71 8.12
CA GLU A 35 -10.46 1.27 8.36
C GLU A 35 -10.55 0.38 7.10
N LEU A 36 -10.13 0.92 5.96
CA LEU A 36 -10.11 0.25 4.67
C LEU A 36 -8.86 -0.64 4.55
N TRP A 37 -8.77 -1.64 5.43
CA TRP A 37 -7.55 -2.46 5.60
C TRP A 37 -7.19 -3.30 4.37
N LYS A 38 -8.17 -3.65 3.51
CA LYS A 38 -7.91 -4.34 2.24
C LYS A 38 -7.13 -3.45 1.28
N ASP A 39 -7.45 -2.16 1.25
CA ASP A 39 -6.75 -1.18 0.43
C ASP A 39 -5.38 -0.87 1.01
N VAL A 40 -5.26 -0.74 2.34
CA VAL A 40 -3.95 -0.62 3.02
C VAL A 40 -3.04 -1.80 2.67
N GLN A 41 -3.56 -3.04 2.73
CA GLN A 41 -2.80 -4.23 2.39
C GLN A 41 -2.32 -4.18 0.92
N SER A 42 -3.26 -3.95 -0.01
CA SER A 42 -2.98 -4.02 -1.45
C SER A 42 -1.97 -2.97 -1.88
N TYR A 43 -2.14 -1.71 -1.45
CA TYR A 43 -1.25 -0.63 -1.86
C TYR A 43 0.11 -0.66 -1.16
N ALA A 44 0.18 -1.15 0.08
CA ALA A 44 1.46 -1.40 0.72
C ALA A 44 2.22 -2.52 -0.01
N GLU A 45 1.55 -3.60 -0.43
CA GLU A 45 2.19 -4.68 -1.18
C GLU A 45 2.72 -4.22 -2.55
N GLU A 46 1.93 -3.46 -3.30
CA GLU A 46 2.36 -2.88 -4.58
C GLU A 46 3.63 -2.03 -4.41
N LEU A 47 3.64 -1.14 -3.41
CA LEU A 47 4.78 -0.26 -3.16
C LEU A 47 6.01 -1.03 -2.65
N ALA A 48 5.79 -2.12 -1.90
CA ALA A 48 6.87 -3.00 -1.47
C ALA A 48 7.57 -3.66 -2.67
N VAL A 49 6.80 -4.17 -3.63
CA VAL A 49 7.33 -4.76 -4.87
C VAL A 49 8.10 -3.71 -5.68
N LYS A 50 7.55 -2.50 -5.87
CA LYS A 50 8.25 -1.43 -6.59
C LYS A 50 9.58 -1.04 -5.95
N TRP A 51 9.63 -0.96 -4.62
CA TRP A 51 10.89 -0.68 -3.91
C TRP A 51 11.89 -1.83 -4.00
N TYR A 52 11.41 -3.07 -4.00
CA TYR A 52 12.24 -4.26 -4.18
C TYR A 52 12.86 -4.28 -5.59
N ASP A 53 12.07 -3.98 -6.62
CA ASP A 53 12.51 -3.97 -8.02
C ASP A 53 13.64 -2.94 -8.29
N VAL A 54 13.70 -1.85 -7.52
CA VAL A 54 14.77 -0.84 -7.60
C VAL A 54 15.92 -1.09 -6.62
N GLY A 55 15.94 -2.23 -5.93
CA GLY A 55 17.01 -2.62 -5.00
C GLY A 55 16.94 -1.94 -3.62
N ASN A 56 15.84 -1.28 -3.28
CA ASN A 56 15.67 -0.66 -1.95
C ASN A 56 14.98 -1.62 -0.98
N GLU A 57 15.73 -2.60 -0.49
CA GLU A 57 15.22 -3.63 0.43
C GLU A 57 14.68 -3.07 1.74
N GLY A 58 15.25 -1.95 2.23
CA GLY A 58 14.81 -1.30 3.46
C GLY A 58 13.38 -0.75 3.36
N LYS A 59 13.05 -0.07 2.26
CA LYS A 59 11.67 0.37 2.02
C LYS A 59 10.76 -0.79 1.65
N ALA A 60 11.23 -1.73 0.83
CA ALA A 60 10.46 -2.91 0.46
C ALA A 60 9.98 -3.70 1.69
N SER A 61 10.91 -4.05 2.60
CA SER A 61 10.61 -4.78 3.84
C SER A 61 9.64 -4.02 4.74
N ARG A 62 9.79 -2.69 4.87
CA ARG A 62 8.87 -1.85 5.64
C ARG A 62 7.43 -1.93 5.10
N TYR A 63 7.26 -1.85 3.79
CA TYR A 63 5.92 -1.93 3.18
C TYR A 63 5.35 -3.34 3.19
N PHE A 64 6.17 -4.38 3.00
CA PHE A 64 5.72 -5.77 3.19
C PHE A 64 5.23 -6.02 4.61
N TYR A 65 5.94 -5.52 5.62
CA TYR A 65 5.50 -5.63 7.02
C TYR A 65 4.17 -4.89 7.24
N MET A 66 3.98 -3.72 6.64
CA MET A 66 2.71 -2.99 6.71
C MET A 66 1.55 -3.75 6.06
N SER A 67 1.78 -4.36 4.89
CA SER A 67 0.80 -5.23 4.22
C SER A 67 0.45 -6.44 5.09
N TYR A 68 1.45 -7.07 5.69
CA TYR A 68 1.26 -8.20 6.61
C TYR A 68 0.42 -7.83 7.85
N GLU A 69 0.67 -6.69 8.48
CA GLU A 69 -0.15 -6.23 9.62
C GLU A 69 -1.60 -5.94 9.21
N ALA A 70 -1.82 -5.32 8.04
CA ALA A 70 -3.17 -5.12 7.50
C ALA A 70 -3.89 -6.46 7.24
N LYS A 71 -3.17 -7.46 6.69
CA LYS A 71 -3.69 -8.82 6.47
C LYS A 71 -4.09 -9.51 7.78
N LYS A 72 -3.31 -9.34 8.86
CA LYS A 72 -3.66 -9.87 10.19
C LYS A 72 -4.94 -9.25 10.72
N ILE A 73 -5.11 -7.93 10.57
CA ILE A 73 -6.33 -7.22 10.98
C ILE A 73 -7.54 -7.78 10.22
N LEU A 74 -7.43 -7.92 8.89
CA LEU A 74 -8.49 -8.51 8.05
C LEU A 74 -8.83 -9.94 8.47
N LYS A 75 -7.82 -10.78 8.72
CA LYS A 75 -8.02 -12.16 9.19
C LYS A 75 -8.77 -12.20 10.51
N LYS A 76 -8.37 -11.37 11.48
CA LYS A 76 -9.04 -11.26 12.79
C LYS A 76 -10.50 -10.81 12.64
N ARG A 77 -10.77 -9.83 11.77
CA ARG A 77 -12.15 -9.38 11.47
C ARG A 77 -12.98 -10.46 10.75
N GLY A 78 -12.36 -11.20 9.84
CA GLY A 78 -13.02 -12.29 9.12
C GLY A 78 -13.33 -13.50 10.01
N SER A 79 -12.51 -13.78 11.03
CA SER A 79 -12.73 -14.86 12.00
C SER A 79 -13.73 -14.51 13.12
N LEU A 80 -14.19 -13.26 13.19
CA LEU A 80 -15.24 -12.82 14.12
C LEU A 80 -16.65 -12.96 13.52
N LYS A 81 -16.78 -13.62 12.36
CA LYS A 81 -18.04 -13.96 11.72
C LYS A 81 -18.54 -15.34 12.12
#